data_AF-A0A3A5JCF0-F1
#
_entry.id   AF-A0A3A5JCF0-F1
#
_cell.length_a   1.000
_cell.length_b   1.000
_cell.length_c   1.000
_cell.angle_alpha   90.00
_cell.angle_beta   90.00
_cell.angle_gamma   90.00
#
_symmetry.space_group_name_H-M   'P 1'
#
loop_
_entity.id
_entity.type
_entity.pdbx_description
1 polymer ?
#
loop_
_entity_poly.entity_id
_entity_poly.type
_entity_poly.pdbx_seq_one_letter_code
_entity_poly.pdbx_strand_id
1 'polypeptide(L)'
;MTRISAGALRHENILIVPDMYRLLPGSPLYIEAANGFLPDRLLFGSSYSFQPIEQSIADARQLGFTDAAPETFLGGNAKHALSSSCAGPYTRNRIALSDLLFGTGQRAA
;
A
#
# COMPACT_ATOMS: atom_id res chain seq x y z
N MET A 1 9.56 17.94 3.69
CA MET A 1 9.54 16.47 3.91
C MET A 1 9.82 16.05 5.35
N THR A 2 10.88 16.54 6.01
CA THR A 2 11.32 16.05 7.35
C THR A 2 10.25 16.07 8.45
N ARG A 3 9.40 17.10 8.51
CA ARG A 3 8.33 17.18 9.52
C ARG A 3 7.26 16.09 9.36
N ILE A 4 6.98 15.68 8.12
CA ILE A 4 5.99 14.63 7.83
C ILE A 4 6.55 13.28 8.29
N SER A 5 7.80 12.97 7.93
CA SER A 5 8.48 11.75 8.39
C SER A 5 8.62 11.71 9.92
N ALA A 6 8.94 12.84 10.56
CA ALA A 6 9.00 12.93 12.02
C ALA A 6 7.63 12.74 12.69
N GLY A 7 6.55 13.22 12.07
CA GLY A 7 5.18 12.96 12.51
C GLY A 7 4.83 11.47 12.42
N ALA A 8 5.15 10.83 11.30
CA ALA A 8 4.91 9.40 11.11
C ALA A 8 5.75 8.53 12.06
N LEU A 9 6.97 8.94 12.43
CA LEU A 9 7.77 8.25 13.45
C LEU A 9 7.07 8.23 14.81
N ARG A 10 6.39 9.32 15.19
CA ARG A 10 5.70 9.42 16.49
C ARG A 10 4.35 8.72 16.51
N HIS A 11 3.77 8.47 15.34
CA HIS A 11 2.41 7.97 15.22
C HIS A 11 2.35 6.77 14.29
N GLU A 12 2.19 5.60 14.89
CA GLU A 12 2.06 4.31 14.21
C GLU A 12 0.77 4.17 13.36
N ASN A 13 -0.09 5.19 13.28
CA ASN A 13 -1.30 5.13 12.45
C ASN A 13 -1.19 6.00 11.20
N ILE A 14 -0.01 6.56 10.92
CA ILE A 14 0.22 7.42 9.76
C ILE A 14 0.93 6.62 8.67
N LEU A 15 0.32 6.61 7.49
CA LEU A 15 0.89 6.09 6.25
C LEU A 15 1.20 7.27 5.32
N ILE A 16 2.32 7.20 4.61
CA ILE A 16 2.80 8.26 3.72
C ILE A 16 2.71 7.78 2.27
N VAL A 17 2.07 8.58 1.42
CA VAL A 17 2.01 8.37 -0.03
C VAL A 17 2.68 9.57 -0.70
N PRO A 18 3.95 9.48 -1.13
CA PRO A 18 4.67 10.61 -1.73
C PRO A 18 4.32 10.81 -3.22
N ASP A 19 3.71 9.81 -3.86
CA ASP A 19 3.16 9.84 -5.21
C ASP A 19 3.96 10.70 -6.23
N MET A 20 3.30 11.62 -6.96
CA MET A 20 3.96 12.53 -7.90
C MET A 20 4.99 13.45 -7.24
N TYR A 21 4.84 13.76 -5.94
CA TYR A 21 5.75 14.65 -5.21
C TYR A 21 7.11 14.01 -4.95
N ARG A 22 7.28 12.73 -5.34
CA ARG A 22 8.59 12.08 -5.44
C ARG A 22 9.54 12.79 -6.40
N LEU A 23 9.03 13.54 -7.38
CA LEU A 23 9.89 14.28 -8.32
C LEU A 23 10.37 15.64 -7.78
N LEU A 24 9.91 16.05 -6.59
CA LEU A 24 10.26 17.35 -6.00
C LEU A 24 11.47 17.26 -5.06
N PRO A 25 12.18 18.38 -4.81
CA PRO A 25 13.28 18.43 -3.86
C PRO A 25 12.89 17.92 -2.48
N GLY A 26 13.76 17.09 -1.88
CA GLY A 26 13.53 16.47 -0.57
C GLY A 26 12.79 15.14 -0.62
N SER A 27 12.43 14.63 -1.80
CA SER A 27 11.88 13.28 -1.96
C SER A 27 12.81 12.13 -1.57
N PRO A 28 14.17 12.23 -1.68
CA PRO A 28 15.05 11.14 -1.27
C PRO A 28 14.91 10.78 0.22
N LEU A 29 14.52 11.75 1.05
CA LEU A 29 14.30 11.56 2.49
C LEU A 29 13.18 10.54 2.79
N TYR A 30 12.22 10.34 1.88
CA TYR A 30 11.21 9.30 2.05
C TYR A 30 11.80 7.90 1.85
N ILE A 31 12.75 7.76 0.93
CA ILE A 31 13.45 6.50 0.66
C ILE A 31 14.41 6.17 1.81
N GLU A 32 15.14 7.16 2.31
CA GLU A 32 15.96 7.02 3.51
C GLU A 32 15.12 6.62 4.73
N ALA A 33 13.97 7.25 4.93
CA ALA A 33 13.07 6.88 6.02
C ALA A 33 12.52 5.46 5.85
N ALA A 34 12.15 5.06 4.63
CA ALA A 34 11.67 3.70 4.34
C ALA A 34 12.76 2.63 4.53
N ASN A 35 14.02 2.93 4.18
CA ASN A 35 15.14 2.04 4.45
C ASN A 35 15.54 1.96 5.94
N GLY A 36 15.14 2.96 6.73
CA GLY A 36 15.44 3.05 8.15
C GLY A 36 14.24 2.71 9.02
N PHE A 37 13.56 3.74 9.50
CA PHE A 37 12.59 3.66 10.60
C PHE A 37 11.11 3.62 10.16
N LEU A 38 10.81 3.73 8.86
CA LEU A 38 9.45 3.70 8.29
C LEU A 38 9.27 2.67 7.14
N PRO A 39 9.82 1.44 7.19
CA PRO A 39 9.71 0.49 6.09
C PRO A 39 8.26 0.13 5.74
N ASP A 40 7.41 -0.01 6.76
CA ASP A 40 6.02 -0.45 6.59
C ASP A 40 5.03 0.71 6.39
N ARG A 41 5.52 1.95 6.29
CA ARG A 41 4.69 3.16 6.32
C ARG A 41 4.68 3.94 5.01
N LEU A 42 5.57 3.60 4.08
CA LEU A 42 5.61 4.22 2.78
C LEU A 42 4.77 3.41 1.78
N LEU A 43 3.85 4.07 1.09
CA LEU A 43 2.93 3.47 0.14
C LEU A 43 3.23 3.96 -1.27
N PHE A 44 3.22 3.06 -2.24
CA PHE A 44 3.27 3.41 -3.65
C PHE A 44 1.94 4.01 -4.13
N GLY A 45 2.05 5.12 -4.85
CA GLY A 45 1.00 5.71 -5.66
C GLY A 45 1.63 6.20 -6.96
N SER A 46 0.92 6.05 -8.08
CA SER A 46 1.38 6.49 -9.40
C SER A 46 0.75 7.82 -9.85
N SER A 47 -0.18 8.38 -9.08
CA SER A 47 -0.93 9.59 -9.44
C SER A 47 -1.56 9.48 -10.82
N TYR A 48 -2.12 8.31 -11.17
CA TYR A 48 -2.85 8.22 -12.44
C TYR A 48 -3.96 9.28 -12.46
N SER A 49 -4.08 10.12 -13.49
CA SER A 49 -3.53 10.08 -14.85
C SER A 49 -2.27 10.93 -15.12
N PHE A 50 -1.67 11.54 -14.10
CA PHE A 50 -0.50 12.42 -14.24
C PHE A 50 0.77 11.70 -14.68
N GLN A 51 0.95 10.42 -14.30
CA GLN A 51 2.06 9.59 -14.76
C GLN A 51 1.57 8.23 -15.30
N PRO A 52 2.20 7.70 -16.36
CA PRO A 52 1.96 6.33 -16.81
C PRO A 52 2.34 5.33 -15.72
N ILE A 53 1.43 4.40 -15.43
CA ILE A 53 1.58 3.42 -14.34
C ILE A 53 2.86 2.58 -14.52
N GLU A 54 3.13 2.10 -15.74
CA GLU A 54 4.31 1.28 -16.03
C GLU A 54 5.61 2.04 -15.75
N GLN A 55 5.67 3.31 -16.16
CA GLN A 55 6.83 4.16 -15.91
C GLN A 55 7.00 4.42 -14.41
N SER A 56 5.92 4.72 -13.69
CA SER A 56 5.99 4.94 -12.25
C SER A 56 6.50 3.70 -11.50
N ILE A 57 6.13 2.49 -11.94
CA ILE A 57 6.64 1.23 -11.38
C ILE A 57 8.12 1.04 -11.72
N ALA A 58 8.52 1.27 -12.97
CA ALA A 58 9.91 1.16 -13.40
C ALA A 58 10.81 2.12 -12.61
N ASP A 59 10.40 3.38 -12.47
CA ASP A 59 11.12 4.37 -11.68
C ASP A 59 11.17 4.00 -10.20
N ALA A 60 10.09 3.42 -9.65
CA ALA A 60 10.04 3.00 -8.26
C ALA A 60 11.06 1.90 -7.95
N ARG A 61 11.30 0.97 -8.89
CA ARG A 61 12.31 -0.08 -8.74
C ARG A 61 13.75 0.45 -8.78
N GLN A 62 13.95 1.66 -9.31
CA GLN A 62 15.25 2.32 -9.37
C GLN A 62 15.51 3.25 -8.18
N LEU A 63 14.51 3.46 -7.31
CA LEU A 63 14.71 4.14 -6.04
C LEU A 63 15.57 3.22 -5.18
N GLY A 64 16.67 3.72 -4.63
CA GLY A 64 17.70 2.97 -3.87
C GLY A 64 17.20 2.37 -2.55
N PHE A 65 16.15 1.57 -2.63
CA PHE A 65 15.61 0.72 -1.57
C PHE A 65 16.55 -0.46 -1.32
N THR A 66 16.63 -0.88 -0.06
CA THR A 66 17.32 -2.13 0.35
C THR A 66 16.51 -3.38 -0.06
N ASP A 67 17.13 -4.56 -0.12
CA ASP A 67 16.62 -5.76 -0.82
C ASP A 67 15.12 -6.12 -0.63
N ALA A 68 14.52 -5.89 0.55
CA ALA A 68 13.11 -6.22 0.81
C ALA A 68 12.13 -5.03 0.72
N ALA A 69 12.65 -3.80 0.67
CA ALA A 69 11.84 -2.59 0.69
C ALA A 69 11.03 -2.30 -0.60
N PRO A 70 11.47 -2.67 -1.84
CA PRO A 70 10.73 -2.38 -3.06
C PRO A 70 9.36 -3.07 -3.11
N GLU A 71 9.31 -4.36 -2.82
CA GLU A 71 8.06 -5.14 -2.89
C GLU A 71 7.08 -4.75 -1.76
N THR A 72 7.63 -4.41 -0.60
CA THR A 72 6.88 -3.88 0.54
C THR A 72 6.24 -2.53 0.21
N PHE A 73 7.01 -1.62 -0.42
CA PHE A 73 6.53 -0.32 -0.89
C PHE A 73 5.51 -0.41 -2.04
N LEU A 74 5.79 -1.26 -3.05
CA LEU A 74 4.95 -1.40 -4.25
C LEU A 74 3.57 -2.00 -3.97
N GLY A 75 3.43 -2.81 -2.92
CA GLY A 75 2.13 -3.40 -2.59
C GLY A 75 1.96 -4.02 -1.21
N GLY A 76 3.05 -4.47 -0.55
CA GLY A 76 2.96 -5.11 0.77
C GLY A 76 2.25 -4.24 1.82
N ASN A 77 2.65 -2.97 1.93
CA ASN A 77 2.11 -2.03 2.90
C ASN A 77 0.64 -1.72 2.64
N ALA A 78 0.25 -1.55 1.38
CA ALA A 78 -1.14 -1.31 1.00
C ALA A 78 -2.03 -2.52 1.33
N LYS A 79 -1.54 -3.73 1.05
CA LYS A 79 -2.24 -4.98 1.38
C LYS A 79 -2.48 -5.10 2.89
N HIS A 80 -1.48 -4.77 3.71
CA HIS A 80 -1.61 -4.78 5.17
C HIS A 80 -2.61 -3.73 5.69
N ALA A 81 -2.59 -2.52 5.13
CA ALA A 81 -3.56 -1.47 5.47
C ALA A 81 -5.00 -1.87 5.08
N LEU A 82 -5.19 -2.53 3.94
CA LEU A 82 -6.50 -2.95 3.46
C LEU A 82 -7.03 -4.19 4.21
N SER A 83 -6.16 -5.12 4.60
CA SER A 83 -6.57 -6.30 5.35
C SER A 83 -7.08 -5.94 6.75
N SER A 84 -6.47 -4.97 7.40
CA SER A 84 -6.94 -4.45 8.69
C SER A 84 -8.28 -3.70 8.57
N SER A 85 -8.51 -2.99 7.46
CA SER A 85 -9.79 -2.32 7.16
C SER A 85 -10.94 -3.30 6.84
N CYS A 86 -10.63 -4.47 6.26
CA CYS A 86 -11.63 -5.52 5.98
C CYS A 86 -12.26 -6.15 7.22
N ALA A 87 -11.87 -5.76 8.43
CA ALA A 87 -12.63 -6.04 9.67
C ALA A 87 -13.86 -5.13 9.86
N GLY A 88 -14.21 -4.31 8.86
CA GLY A 88 -15.41 -3.47 8.86
C GLY A 88 -16.73 -4.26 8.84
N PRO A 89 -17.84 -3.63 9.24
CA PRO A 89 -19.15 -4.29 9.45
C PRO A 89 -19.75 -4.94 8.18
N TYR A 90 -19.23 -4.65 6.98
CA TYR A 90 -19.68 -5.25 5.72
C TYR A 90 -19.19 -6.67 5.47
N THR A 91 -18.24 -7.18 6.26
CA THR A 91 -17.66 -8.53 6.07
C THR A 91 -18.42 -9.63 6.81
N ARG A 92 -19.41 -9.27 7.65
CA ARG A 92 -20.22 -10.22 8.43
C ARG A 92 -21.22 -11.03 7.60
N ASN A 93 -21.50 -10.62 6.36
CA ASN A 93 -22.36 -11.34 5.41
C ASN A 93 -21.55 -11.79 4.19
N ARG A 94 -20.41 -12.45 4.43
CA ARG A 94 -19.73 -13.20 3.37
C ARG A 94 -20.51 -14.49 3.14
N ILE A 95 -21.62 -14.40 2.40
CA ILE A 95 -22.07 -15.54 1.60
C ILE A 95 -20.87 -15.85 0.72
N ALA A 96 -20.26 -17.03 0.87
CA ALA A 96 -19.09 -17.34 0.08
C ALA A 96 -19.53 -17.29 -1.39
N LEU A 97 -18.73 -16.70 -2.28
CA LEU A 97 -19.06 -16.67 -3.71
C LEU A 97 -19.26 -18.10 -4.25
N SER A 98 -18.71 -19.11 -3.57
CA SER A 98 -18.99 -20.53 -3.78
C SER A 98 -20.45 -20.91 -3.53
N ASP A 99 -21.11 -20.34 -2.53
CA ASP A 99 -22.51 -20.65 -2.19
C ASP A 99 -23.49 -20.04 -3.20
N LEU A 100 -23.08 -18.96 -3.88
CA LEU A 100 -23.86 -18.28 -4.92
C LEU A 100 -23.65 -18.87 -6.32
N LEU A 101 -22.45 -19.37 -6.61
CA LEU A 101 -22.09 -19.95 -7.92
C LEU A 101 -22.35 -21.45 -8.00
N PHE A 102 -22.19 -22.17 -6.88
CA PHE A 102 -22.56 -23.59 -6.77
C PHE A 102 -23.83 -23.66 -5.95
N GLY A 103 -24.96 -23.29 -6.58
CA GLY A 103 -26.27 -23.54 -6.02
C GLY A 103 -26.35 -25.00 -5.61
N THR A 104 -26.43 -25.26 -4.31
CA THR A 104 -26.68 -26.58 -3.74
C THR A 104 -28.12 -26.96 -4.04
N GLY A 105 -28.36 -27.30 -5.31
CA GLY A 105 -29.46 -28.13 -5.72
C GLY A 105 -29.20 -29.55 -5.25
N GLN A 106 -29.53 -29.86 -3.99
CA GLN A 106 -29.80 -31.23 -3.62
C GLN A 106 -30.92 -31.32 -2.57
N ARG A 107 -32.08 -31.69 -3.13
CA ARG A 107 -33.25 -32.24 -2.45
C ARG A 107 -32.86 -33.40 -1.51
N ALA A 108 -33.48 -33.44 -0.35
CA ALA A 108 -33.99 -34.65 0.32
C ALA A 108 -34.98 -34.13 1.39
N ALA A 109 -36.29 -34.24 1.14
CA ALA A 109 -37.15 -35.35 1.57
C ALA A 109 -37.57 -35.20 3.04
#